data_AF-A0A161MIZ5-F1
#
_entry.id   AF-A0A161MIZ5-F1
#
_cell.length_a   1.000
_cell.length_b   1.000
_cell.length_c   1.000
_cell.angle_alpha   90.00
_cell.angle_beta   90.00
_cell.angle_gamma   90.00
#
_symmetry.space_group_name_H-M   'P 1'
#
loop_
_entity.id
_entity.type
_entity.pdbx_description
1 polymer ?
#
loop_
_entity_poly.entity_id
_entity_poly.type
_entity_poly.pdbx_seq_one_letter_code
_entity_poly.pdbx_strand_id
1 'polypeptide(L)'
;NYTLCDSWIELGTCRYGAQCVEAHGSEELIEWRERFEYRRMKLQRACEKELYGKSYTEQLLDRWSQTSEPNEVMREKIEGLEDSCSAPLVTTMSSKASRHSWTFNFKWNQPLRAVALLQDTHRNHFFLTRISTKHGDETLLDVGLNSEQEWTTTAELDDACCCGPEEILE
;
A
#
# COMPACT_ATOMS: atom_id res chain seq x y z
N ASN A 1 21.90 9.25 -9.81
CA ASN A 1 23.36 9.12 -9.57
C ASN A 1 23.72 10.13 -8.48
N TYR A 2 24.34 9.71 -7.38
CA TYR A 2 24.77 10.65 -6.34
C TYR A 2 26.04 11.39 -6.80
N THR A 3 25.98 12.72 -6.83
CA THR A 3 26.99 13.62 -7.39
C THR A 3 27.24 14.81 -6.44
N LEU A 4 28.35 15.52 -6.64
CA LEU A 4 28.70 16.70 -5.85
C LEU A 4 27.94 17.93 -6.36
N CYS A 5 27.61 18.86 -5.46
CA CYS A 5 26.98 20.12 -5.82
C CYS A 5 28.03 21.10 -6.35
N ASP A 6 27.97 21.42 -7.64
CA ASP A 6 28.94 22.31 -8.28
C ASP A 6 28.95 23.71 -7.63
N SER A 7 27.78 24.25 -7.31
CA SER A 7 27.67 25.58 -6.65
C SER A 7 28.35 25.61 -5.29
N TRP A 8 28.24 24.53 -4.51
CA TRP A 8 28.90 24.45 -3.21
C TRP A 8 30.42 24.31 -3.36
N ILE A 9 30.88 23.50 -4.31
CA ILE A 9 32.30 23.28 -4.55
C ILE A 9 32.99 24.55 -5.05
N GLU A 10 32.34 25.32 -5.91
CA GLU A 10 32.92 26.54 -6.50
C GLU A 10 32.81 27.77 -5.59
N LEU A 11 31.65 27.97 -4.93
CA LEU A 11 31.33 29.20 -4.20
C LEU A 11 31.36 29.04 -2.68
N GLY A 12 31.54 27.82 -2.17
CA GLY A 12 31.42 27.50 -0.74
C GLY A 12 30.01 27.72 -0.19
N THR A 13 29.03 27.99 -1.04
CA THR A 13 27.64 28.30 -0.67
C THR A 13 26.66 27.72 -1.69
N CYS A 14 25.54 27.20 -1.22
CA CYS A 14 24.48 26.64 -2.06
C CYS A 14 23.13 27.19 -1.62
N ARG A 15 22.36 27.73 -2.58
CA ARG A 15 21.03 28.31 -2.31
C ARG A 15 20.01 27.31 -1.75
N TYR A 16 20.22 26.02 -2.00
CA TYR A 16 19.34 24.94 -1.55
C TYR A 16 19.69 24.44 -0.14
N GLY A 17 20.86 24.78 0.40
CA GLY A 17 21.28 24.39 1.74
C GLY A 17 21.07 22.89 2.00
N ALA A 18 20.48 22.55 3.14
CA ALA A 18 20.18 21.16 3.51
C ALA A 18 19.12 20.46 2.62
N GLN A 19 18.46 21.18 1.71
CA GLN A 19 17.53 20.61 0.73
C GLN A 19 18.21 20.31 -0.61
N CYS A 20 19.52 20.54 -0.75
CA CYS A 20 20.24 20.21 -1.96
C CYS A 20 20.20 18.69 -2.20
N VAL A 21 19.95 18.29 -3.44
CA VAL A 21 19.93 16.88 -3.86
C VAL A 21 21.31 16.39 -4.32
N GLU A 22 22.31 17.27 -4.27
CA GLU A 22 23.71 17.03 -4.60
C GLU A 22 24.56 17.28 -3.34
N ALA A 23 25.63 16.51 -3.18
CA ALA A 23 26.40 16.54 -1.93
C ALA A 23 27.33 17.78 -1.85
N HIS A 24 27.30 18.45 -0.71
CA HIS A 24 28.15 19.58 -0.32
C HIS A 24 29.54 19.14 0.19
N GLY A 25 30.04 18.02 -0.31
CA GLY A 25 31.36 17.52 0.05
C GLY A 25 31.52 16.04 -0.23
N SER A 26 32.77 15.60 -0.27
CA SER A 26 33.12 14.19 -0.44
C SER A 26 32.60 13.32 0.70
N GLU A 27 32.66 13.80 1.94
CA GLU A 27 32.18 13.08 3.12
C GLU A 27 30.67 12.84 3.07
N GLU A 28 29.89 13.89 2.79
CA GLU A 28 28.43 13.78 2.62
C GLU A 28 28.06 12.84 1.48
N LEU A 29 28.79 12.92 0.36
CA LEU A 29 28.59 12.04 -0.78
C LEU A 29 28.84 10.57 -0.45
N ILE A 30 29.89 10.29 0.33
CA ILE A 30 30.22 8.94 0.80
C ILE A 30 29.13 8.44 1.74
N GLU A 31 28.69 9.24 2.71
CA GLU A 31 27.61 8.87 3.63
C GLU A 31 26.33 8.51 2.85
N TRP A 32 25.96 9.30 1.85
CA TRP A 32 24.76 9.04 1.04
C TRP A 32 24.89 7.76 0.23
N ARG A 33 26.07 7.48 -0.35
CA ARG A 33 26.33 6.21 -1.05
C ARG A 33 26.26 5.03 -0.09
N GLU A 34 26.86 5.12 1.09
CA GLU A 34 26.83 4.06 2.10
C GLU A 34 25.40 3.80 2.59
N ARG A 35 24.61 4.85 2.83
CA ARG A 35 23.18 4.72 3.20
C ARG A 35 22.34 4.14 2.07
N PHE A 36 22.64 4.48 0.82
CA PHE A 36 21.98 3.88 -0.34
C PHE A 36 22.34 2.40 -0.47
N GLU A 37 23.62 2.06 -0.39
CA GLU A 37 24.09 0.68 -0.42
C GLU A 37 23.55 -0.15 0.74
N TYR A 38 23.50 0.41 1.94
CA TYR A 38 22.87 -0.22 3.09
C TYR A 38 21.39 -0.49 2.87
N ARG A 39 20.63 0.49 2.34
CA ARG A 39 19.21 0.30 1.99
C ARG A 39 19.05 -0.76 0.91
N ARG A 40 19.88 -0.73 -0.14
CA ARG A 40 19.89 -1.70 -1.24
C ARG A 40 20.20 -3.11 -0.74
N MET A 41 21.24 -3.27 0.08
CA MET A 41 21.63 -4.55 0.67
C MET A 41 20.58 -5.09 1.65
N LYS A 42 19.94 -4.21 2.42
CA LYS A 42 18.84 -4.59 3.32
C LYS A 42 17.61 -5.05 2.51
N LEU A 43 17.27 -4.32 1.45
CA LEU A 43 16.20 -4.66 0.51
C LEU A 43 16.49 -5.99 -0.19
N GLN A 44 17.70 -6.17 -0.69
CA GLN A 44 18.16 -7.40 -1.33
C GLN A 44 18.13 -8.58 -0.37
N ARG A 45 18.66 -8.45 0.86
CA ARG A 45 18.60 -9.51 1.88
C ARG A 45 17.18 -9.85 2.30
N ALA A 46 16.26 -8.88 2.28
CA ALA A 46 14.86 -9.12 2.57
C ALA A 46 14.16 -9.86 1.40
N CYS A 47 14.51 -9.52 0.15
CA CYS A 47 14.06 -10.21 -1.05
C CYS A 47 14.61 -11.65 -1.14
N GLU A 48 15.91 -11.85 -0.89
CA GLU A 48 16.60 -13.16 -0.91
C GLU A 48 16.11 -14.11 0.17
N LYS A 49 15.61 -13.57 1.30
CA LYS A 49 14.97 -14.37 2.36
C LYS A 49 13.50 -14.64 2.09
N GLU A 50 12.97 -14.30 0.92
CA GLU A 50 11.56 -14.47 0.60
C GLU A 50 10.60 -13.68 1.53
N LEU A 51 11.11 -12.60 2.16
CA LEU A 51 10.42 -11.81 3.19
C LEU A 51 9.92 -10.43 2.71
N TYR A 52 10.19 -10.05 1.45
CA TYR A 52 9.88 -8.72 0.93
C TYR A 52 9.27 -8.80 -0.48
N GLY A 53 8.31 -7.93 -0.78
CA GLY A 53 7.59 -7.88 -2.04
C GLY A 53 6.46 -8.90 -2.16
N LYS A 54 6.16 -9.63 -1.08
CA LYS A 54 5.08 -10.63 -1.04
C LYS A 54 3.76 -10.02 -0.54
N SER A 55 3.82 -9.05 0.37
CA SER A 55 2.61 -8.45 0.92
C SER A 55 1.93 -7.59 -0.14
N TYR A 56 0.59 -7.52 -0.09
CA TYR A 56 -0.15 -6.66 -1.01
C TYR A 56 0.23 -5.19 -0.81
N THR A 57 0.46 -4.78 0.43
CA THR A 57 0.85 -3.41 0.78
C THR A 57 2.20 -3.01 0.21
N GLU A 58 3.21 -3.90 0.24
CA GLU A 58 4.52 -3.64 -0.36
C GLU A 58 4.42 -3.50 -1.87
N GLN A 59 3.71 -4.42 -2.53
CA GLN A 59 3.51 -4.38 -3.99
C GLN A 59 2.76 -3.12 -4.44
N LEU A 60 1.73 -2.70 -3.67
CA LEU A 60 0.95 -1.50 -3.96
C LEU A 60 1.82 -0.23 -3.83
N LEU A 61 2.59 -0.10 -2.75
CA LEU A 61 3.44 1.07 -2.50
C LEU A 61 4.61 1.14 -3.48
N ASP A 62 5.20 0.00 -3.85
CA ASP A 62 6.25 -0.05 -4.86
C ASP A 62 5.72 0.43 -6.22
N ARG A 63 4.58 -0.09 -6.68
CA ARG A 63 3.89 0.36 -7.91
C ARG A 63 3.57 1.85 -7.87
N TRP A 64 3.07 2.35 -6.75
CA TRP A 64 2.74 3.76 -6.56
C TRP A 64 3.98 4.66 -6.63
N SER A 65 5.13 4.19 -6.14
CA SER A 65 6.38 4.96 -6.16
C SER A 65 7.07 5.01 -7.54
N GLN A 66 6.81 4.02 -8.40
CA GLN A 66 7.45 3.88 -9.71
C GLN A 66 6.62 4.45 -10.87
N THR A 67 5.32 4.67 -10.69
CA THR A 67 4.43 5.17 -11.75
C THR A 67 4.59 6.69 -11.98
N SER A 68 4.41 7.13 -13.23
CA SER A 68 4.24 8.55 -13.57
C SER A 68 2.85 9.10 -13.22
N GLU A 69 1.88 8.22 -12.91
CA GLU A 69 0.49 8.57 -12.62
C GLU A 69 0.04 7.95 -11.28
N PRO A 70 0.44 8.51 -10.13
CA PRO A 70 0.18 7.92 -8.80
C PRO A 70 -1.32 7.78 -8.46
N ASN A 71 -2.15 8.69 -8.97
CA ASN A 71 -3.61 8.68 -8.76
C ASN A 71 -4.29 7.48 -9.44
N GLU A 72 -3.69 6.92 -10.49
CA GLU A 72 -4.21 5.70 -11.14
C GLU A 72 -3.94 4.45 -10.30
N VAL A 73 -2.94 4.49 -9.41
CA VAL A 73 -2.60 3.37 -8.51
C VAL A 73 -3.37 3.46 -7.20
N MET A 74 -3.43 4.64 -6.58
CA MET A 74 -4.11 4.84 -5.30
C MET A 74 -4.63 6.26 -5.20
N ARG A 75 -5.90 6.40 -4.83
CA ARG A 75 -6.60 7.69 -4.67
C ARG A 75 -7.60 7.62 -3.53
N GLU A 76 -7.94 8.78 -2.96
CA GLU A 76 -8.87 8.87 -1.83
C GLU A 76 -10.31 8.51 -2.22
N LYS A 77 -10.73 8.89 -3.45
CA LYS A 77 -12.07 8.64 -3.98
C LYS A 77 -11.99 8.07 -5.38
N ILE A 78 -12.82 7.06 -5.65
CA ILE A 78 -12.94 6.42 -6.95
C ILE A 78 -14.29 6.84 -7.55
N GLU A 79 -14.28 7.25 -8.81
CA GLU A 79 -15.51 7.68 -9.50
C GLU A 79 -16.50 6.51 -9.62
N GLY A 80 -17.74 6.73 -9.16
CA GLY A 80 -18.80 5.72 -9.16
C GLY A 80 -18.81 4.77 -7.96
N LEU A 81 -17.82 4.86 -7.06
CA LEU A 81 -17.78 4.08 -5.83
C LEU A 81 -18.66 4.77 -4.78
N GLU A 82 -19.69 4.08 -4.30
CA GLU A 82 -20.44 4.53 -3.12
C GLU A 82 -19.83 3.89 -1.88
N ASP A 83 -19.27 4.69 -0.99
CA ASP A 83 -18.74 4.24 0.30
C ASP A 83 -19.56 4.78 1.49
N SER A 84 -19.60 4.01 2.57
CA SER A 84 -20.16 4.46 3.86
C SER A 84 -19.47 3.75 5.01
N CYS A 85 -19.43 4.40 6.17
CA CYS A 85 -18.79 3.85 7.38
C CYS A 85 -19.79 3.80 8.53
N SER A 86 -19.74 2.74 9.33
CA SER A 86 -20.64 2.55 10.48
C SER A 86 -20.45 3.57 11.61
N ALA A 87 -19.32 4.28 11.64
CA ALA A 87 -18.98 5.25 12.68
C ALA A 87 -18.04 6.34 12.14
N PRO A 88 -17.94 7.51 12.82
CA PRO A 88 -16.98 8.55 12.46
C PRO A 88 -15.54 8.03 12.50
N LEU A 89 -14.72 8.50 11.55
CA LEU A 89 -13.30 8.13 11.46
C LEU A 89 -12.47 8.71 12.63
N VAL A 90 -12.91 9.86 13.17
CA VAL A 90 -12.32 10.50 14.34
C VAL A 90 -13.28 10.34 15.50
N THR A 91 -12.91 9.51 16.49
CA THR A 91 -13.73 9.28 17.68
C THR A 91 -12.87 9.39 18.94
N THR A 92 -13.32 10.17 19.93
CA THR A 92 -12.67 10.27 21.24
C THR A 92 -13.21 9.17 22.16
N MET A 93 -12.33 8.29 22.64
CA MET A 93 -12.70 7.24 23.59
C MET A 93 -12.61 7.78 25.01
N SER A 94 -13.73 7.72 25.75
CA SER A 94 -13.82 8.19 27.14
C SER A 94 -13.20 7.22 28.16
N SER A 95 -12.93 5.97 27.76
CA SER A 95 -12.34 4.95 28.63
C SER A 95 -11.24 4.16 27.92
N LYS A 96 -10.22 3.74 28.69
CA LYS A 96 -9.01 3.06 28.18
C LYS A 96 -9.27 1.62 27.67
N ALA A 97 -10.44 1.05 27.93
CA ALA A 97 -10.75 -0.36 27.67
C ALA A 97 -11.72 -0.60 26.50
N SER A 98 -12.15 0.43 25.78
CA SER A 98 -13.07 0.24 24.65
C SER A 98 -12.31 -0.22 23.40
N ARG A 99 -12.53 -1.47 22.98
CA ARG A 99 -12.27 -1.87 21.59
C ARG A 99 -13.33 -1.21 20.73
N HIS A 100 -12.90 -0.50 19.69
CA HIS A 100 -13.77 0.10 18.70
C HIS A 100 -13.58 -0.61 17.36
N SER A 101 -14.65 -0.72 16.59
CA SER A 101 -14.63 -1.37 15.28
C SER A 101 -15.39 -0.50 14.27
N TRP A 102 -14.82 -0.35 13.09
CA TRP A 102 -15.48 0.28 11.95
C TRP A 102 -15.90 -0.80 10.95
N THR A 103 -17.06 -0.61 10.34
CA THR A 103 -17.50 -1.36 9.19
C THR A 103 -17.58 -0.41 8.01
N PHE A 104 -16.71 -0.63 7.04
CA PHE A 104 -16.71 0.08 5.77
C PHE A 104 -17.55 -0.70 4.76
N ASN A 105 -18.52 -0.04 4.15
CA ASN A 105 -19.41 -0.62 3.16
C ASN A 105 -19.15 0.08 1.82
N PHE A 106 -18.98 -0.72 0.78
CA PHE A 106 -18.70 -0.24 -0.57
C PHE A 106 -19.75 -0.83 -1.51
N LYS A 107 -20.32 -0.01 -2.39
CA LYS A 107 -21.06 -0.48 -3.57
C LYS A 107 -20.23 -0.15 -4.80
N TRP A 108 -19.87 -1.20 -5.52
CA TRP A 108 -18.99 -1.13 -6.66
C TRP A 108 -19.36 -2.18 -7.68
N ASN A 109 -19.02 -1.93 -8.94
CA ASN A 109 -19.28 -2.84 -10.05
C ASN A 109 -18.11 -3.81 -10.34
N GLN A 110 -16.97 -3.67 -9.65
CA GLN A 110 -15.85 -4.61 -9.76
C GLN A 110 -15.73 -5.47 -8.50
N PRO A 111 -15.20 -6.70 -8.63
CA PRO A 111 -14.91 -7.55 -7.48
C PRO A 111 -13.81 -6.95 -6.60
N LEU A 112 -13.97 -7.08 -5.29
CA LEU A 112 -12.96 -6.70 -4.30
C LEU A 112 -11.87 -7.77 -4.25
N ARG A 113 -10.65 -7.43 -4.69
CA ARG A 113 -9.51 -8.38 -4.74
C ARG A 113 -8.59 -8.34 -3.53
N ALA A 114 -8.53 -7.20 -2.85
CA ALA A 114 -7.64 -7.01 -1.71
C ALA A 114 -8.14 -5.89 -0.80
N VAL A 115 -7.84 -6.02 0.49
CA VAL A 115 -8.04 -5.01 1.52
C VAL A 115 -6.80 -4.97 2.37
N ALA A 116 -6.27 -3.78 2.64
CA ALA A 116 -5.14 -3.66 3.56
C ALA A 116 -5.14 -2.35 4.32
N LEU A 117 -4.57 -2.41 5.52
CA LEU A 117 -4.20 -1.24 6.30
C LEU A 117 -2.83 -0.77 5.81
N LEU A 118 -2.74 0.47 5.32
CA LEU A 118 -1.48 1.06 4.89
C LEU A 118 -0.54 1.31 6.08
N GLN A 119 0.74 1.52 5.79
CA GLN A 119 1.76 1.75 6.80
C GLN A 119 1.51 3.08 7.53
N ASP A 120 1.26 3.00 8.82
CA ASP A 120 1.11 4.13 9.74
C ASP A 120 1.84 3.84 11.06
N THR A 121 2.21 4.88 11.81
CA THR A 121 2.94 4.75 13.08
C THR A 121 2.18 3.90 14.11
N HIS A 122 0.85 3.85 14.05
CA HIS A 122 0.01 3.08 14.96
C HIS A 122 -0.69 1.88 14.32
N ARG A 123 -0.31 1.48 13.10
CA ARG A 123 -0.92 0.37 12.34
C ARG A 123 -1.07 -0.91 13.15
N ASN A 124 -0.10 -1.24 14.01
CA ASN A 124 -0.09 -2.46 14.83
C ASN A 124 -1.21 -2.53 15.89
N HIS A 125 -1.94 -1.44 16.11
CA HIS A 125 -3.12 -1.42 16.98
C HIS A 125 -4.42 -1.69 16.23
N PHE A 126 -4.37 -1.81 14.90
CA PHE A 126 -5.52 -2.03 14.03
C PHE A 126 -5.35 -3.34 13.28
N PHE A 127 -6.47 -4.01 13.07
CA PHE A 127 -6.54 -5.27 12.34
C PHE A 127 -7.90 -5.43 11.69
N LEU A 128 -7.92 -6.18 10.60
CA LEU A 128 -9.11 -6.62 9.92
C LEU A 128 -9.72 -7.80 10.69
N THR A 129 -11.04 -7.81 10.80
CA THR A 129 -11.79 -8.84 11.55
C THR A 129 -12.70 -9.66 10.66
N ARG A 130 -13.23 -9.07 9.58
CA ARG A 130 -14.13 -9.74 8.64
C ARG A 130 -14.13 -9.01 7.31
N ILE A 131 -14.23 -9.77 6.23
CA ILE A 131 -14.49 -9.27 4.88
C ILE A 131 -15.67 -10.03 4.33
N SER A 132 -16.65 -9.30 3.80
CA SER A 132 -17.77 -9.89 3.09
C SER A 132 -18.06 -9.15 1.79
N THR A 133 -18.45 -9.90 0.76
CA THR A 133 -18.88 -9.36 -0.53
C THR A 133 -20.20 -10.01 -0.93
N LYS A 134 -21.04 -9.24 -1.61
CA LYS A 134 -22.35 -9.67 -2.07
C LYS A 134 -22.64 -9.14 -3.47
N HIS A 135 -23.39 -9.91 -4.25
CA HIS A 135 -23.93 -9.51 -5.53
C HIS A 135 -25.45 -9.68 -5.51
N GLY A 136 -26.17 -8.56 -5.49
CA GLY A 136 -27.60 -8.57 -5.17
C GLY A 136 -27.85 -9.10 -3.75
N ASP A 137 -28.66 -10.15 -3.64
CA ASP A 137 -28.95 -10.85 -2.38
C ASP A 137 -28.02 -12.04 -2.11
N GLU A 138 -27.16 -12.39 -3.07
CA GLU A 138 -26.23 -13.52 -2.95
C GLU A 138 -24.91 -13.08 -2.28
N THR A 139 -24.51 -13.79 -1.23
CA THR A 139 -23.21 -13.61 -0.57
C THR A 139 -22.15 -14.40 -1.32
N LEU A 140 -21.17 -13.72 -1.93
CA LEU A 140 -20.08 -14.35 -2.67
C LEU A 140 -18.90 -14.70 -1.77
N LEU A 141 -18.67 -13.92 -0.72
CA LEU A 141 -17.59 -14.11 0.23
C LEU A 141 -18.04 -13.65 1.63
N ASP A 142 -17.75 -14.44 2.66
CA ASP A 142 -17.81 -14.00 4.06
C ASP A 142 -16.72 -14.73 4.85
N VAL A 143 -15.63 -14.02 5.12
CA VAL A 143 -14.43 -14.56 5.76
C VAL A 143 -14.13 -13.78 7.03
N GLY A 144 -14.02 -14.51 8.15
CA GLY A 144 -13.46 -13.98 9.39
C GLY A 144 -11.94 -14.00 9.34
N LEU A 145 -11.30 -12.92 9.78
CA LEU A 145 -9.85 -12.75 9.76
C LEU A 145 -9.30 -12.74 11.20
N ASN A 146 -8.17 -13.39 11.41
CA ASN A 146 -7.56 -13.53 12.72
C ASN A 146 -6.51 -12.44 12.98
N SER A 147 -6.99 -11.21 13.16
CA SER A 147 -6.14 -10.05 13.45
C SER A 147 -5.09 -9.75 12.36
N GLU A 148 -5.47 -9.97 11.10
CA GLU A 148 -4.62 -9.72 9.94
C GLU A 148 -4.66 -8.23 9.56
N GLN A 149 -3.59 -7.71 8.95
CA GLN A 149 -3.54 -6.30 8.51
C GLN A 149 -3.72 -6.14 7.00
N GLU A 150 -3.82 -7.25 6.29
CA GLU A 150 -4.15 -7.32 4.88
C GLU A 150 -4.87 -8.63 4.57
N TRP A 151 -5.65 -8.60 3.51
CA TRP A 151 -6.33 -9.74 2.93
C TRP A 151 -6.29 -9.60 1.41
N THR A 152 -6.09 -10.72 0.73
CA THR A 152 -6.16 -10.83 -0.74
C THR A 152 -7.01 -12.03 -1.10
N THR A 153 -7.80 -11.92 -2.15
CA THR A 153 -8.48 -13.07 -2.74
C THR A 153 -7.43 -14.06 -3.25
N THR A 154 -7.46 -15.29 -2.75
CA THR A 154 -6.67 -16.39 -3.33
C THR A 154 -7.14 -16.65 -4.75
N ALA A 155 -6.20 -16.87 -5.68
CA ALA A 155 -6.42 -17.01 -7.13
C ALA A 155 -7.36 -18.16 -7.57
N GLU A 156 -8.00 -18.88 -6.64
CA GLU A 156 -8.89 -20.01 -6.93
C GLU A 156 -10.35 -19.59 -7.20
N LEU A 157 -10.69 -18.32 -7.01
CA LEU A 157 -12.01 -17.77 -7.37
C LEU A 157 -12.07 -17.18 -8.79
N ASP A 158 -10.95 -17.14 -9.52
CA ASP A 158 -10.88 -16.59 -10.88
C ASP A 158 -11.44 -17.57 -11.95
N ASP A 159 -11.67 -18.85 -11.62
CA ASP A 159 -12.20 -19.86 -12.57
C ASP A 159 -13.74 -20.01 -12.58
N ALA A 160 -14.47 -19.41 -11.62
CA ALA A 160 -15.92 -19.60 -11.50
C ALA A 160 -16.78 -18.55 -12.22
N CYS A 161 -16.20 -17.45 -12.72
CA CYS A 161 -16.97 -16.34 -13.30
C CYS A 161 -16.75 -16.15 -14.81
N CYS A 162 -16.04 -17.06 -15.47
CA CYS A 162 -15.80 -17.02 -16.92
C CYS A 162 -16.49 -18.18 -17.65
N CYS A 163 -17.72 -18.54 -17.28
CA CYS A 163 -18.56 -19.39 -18.14
C CYS A 163 -19.18 -18.54 -19.25
N GLY A 164 -18.43 -18.31 -20.33
CA GLY A 164 -19.03 -18.04 -21.64
C GLY A 164 -19.56 -19.36 -22.23
N PRO A 165 -20.71 -19.37 -22.94
CA PRO A 165 -21.26 -20.60 -23.49
C PRO A 165 -20.32 -21.18 -24.56
N GLU A 166 -20.05 -22.48 -24.44
CA GLU A 166 -19.40 -23.29 -25.47
C GLU A 166 -20.20 -23.22 -26.78
N GLU A 167 -19.60 -22.66 -27.83
CA GLU A 167 -20.04 -22.89 -29.21
C GLU A 167 -19.45 -24.23 -29.67
N ILE A 168 -20.31 -25.26 -29.67
CA ILE A 168 -20.08 -26.54 -30.34
C ILE A 168 -20.12 -26.27 -31.84
N LEU A 169 -18.97 -26.37 -32.51
CA LEU A 169 -18.89 -26.44 -33.97
C LEU A 169 -18.85 -27.92 -34.39
N GLU A 170 -19.92 -28.33 -35.06
CA GLU A 170 -19.99 -29.54 -35.91
C GLU A 170 -19.03 -29.45 -37.11
#